data_AF-A0A969GVD4-F1
#
_entry.id   AF-A0A969GVD4-F1
#
_cell.length_a   1.000
_cell.length_b   1.000
_cell.length_c   1.000
_cell.angle_alpha   90.00
_cell.angle_beta   90.00
_cell.angle_gamma   90.00
#
_symmetry.space_group_name_H-M   'P 1'
#
loop_
_entity.id
_entity.type
_entity.pdbx_description
1 polymer ?
#
loop_
_entity_poly.entity_id
_entity_poly.type
_entity_poly.pdbx_seq_one_letter_code
_entity_poly.pdbx_strand_id
1 'polypeptide(L)'
;MTERSSPSRKVPLRLVLVVPFILQTVAAVAVTAYFSWLYGQATVRELANDLSAEVGARIEQELEHHLNTAMMINQVNVDASTLNLLDSTDASAVESHLINQLQKFANVSTLYFVNQDSTYIWLGWNASRTALTLFKRDRVDQAPRAWLIQAGNSIPLPAEEAIALEPTLQFETTIPFQRSVWHDAHSAQPQRELFISATQAMKDRQGRRGIWGVDISIDYIKALLNTTEIGEAGQVFILRANGDLIASSSEPAPRPATQPSLLRRLTGQTP
;
A
#
# COMPACT_ATOMS: atom_id res chain seq x y z
N MET A 1 -43.27 -28.72 -88.02
CA MET A 1 -42.21 -28.16 -87.17
C MET A 1 -42.84 -27.09 -86.30
N THR A 2 -42.94 -27.33 -85.00
CA THR A 2 -43.55 -26.42 -84.02
C THR A 2 -42.42 -25.76 -83.22
N GLU A 3 -42.10 -24.50 -83.51
CA GLU A 3 -41.23 -23.69 -82.66
C GLU A 3 -41.98 -23.27 -81.40
N ARG A 4 -41.49 -23.72 -80.24
CA ARG A 4 -41.90 -23.20 -78.94
C ARG A 4 -41.07 -21.96 -78.63
N SER A 5 -41.66 -20.78 -78.73
CA SER A 5 -41.07 -19.55 -78.19
C SER A 5 -41.14 -19.58 -76.65
N SER A 6 -39.98 -19.58 -76.00
CA SER A 6 -39.89 -19.45 -74.54
C SER A 6 -40.10 -18.00 -74.14
N PRO A 7 -40.90 -17.68 -73.11
CA PRO A 7 -41.14 -16.30 -72.71
C PRO A 7 -39.88 -15.72 -72.06
N SER A 8 -39.30 -14.69 -72.67
CA SER A 8 -38.24 -13.87 -72.08
C SER A 8 -38.79 -13.14 -70.86
N ARG A 9 -38.35 -13.57 -69.67
CA ARG A 9 -38.73 -13.00 -68.38
C ARG A 9 -38.08 -11.62 -68.24
N LYS A 10 -38.85 -10.56 -68.45
CA LYS A 10 -38.38 -9.17 -68.29
C LYS A 10 -38.05 -8.91 -66.82
N VAL A 11 -36.75 -8.87 -66.49
CA VAL A 11 -36.29 -8.51 -65.15
C VAL A 11 -36.48 -7.00 -64.97
N PRO A 12 -37.19 -6.54 -63.92
CA PRO A 12 -37.40 -5.11 -63.72
C PRO A 12 -36.07 -4.41 -63.46
N LEU A 13 -35.83 -3.28 -64.13
CA LEU A 13 -34.57 -2.50 -64.07
C LEU A 13 -34.15 -2.16 -62.63
N ARG A 14 -35.13 -1.96 -61.74
CA ARG A 14 -34.94 -1.74 -60.31
C ARG A 14 -34.24 -2.91 -59.62
N LEU A 15 -34.51 -4.15 -60.02
CA LEU A 15 -33.84 -5.34 -59.48
C LEU A 15 -32.37 -5.41 -59.93
N VAL A 16 -32.10 -5.06 -61.20
CA VAL A 16 -30.76 -5.07 -61.79
C VAL A 16 -29.85 -4.00 -61.15
N LEU A 17 -30.39 -2.87 -60.71
CA LEU A 17 -29.62 -1.80 -60.09
C LEU A 17 -29.56 -1.89 -58.56
N VAL A 18 -30.68 -2.18 -57.89
CA VAL A 18 -30.76 -2.09 -56.42
C VAL A 18 -30.13 -3.30 -55.72
N VAL A 19 -30.36 -4.51 -56.24
CA VAL A 19 -29.85 -5.74 -55.61
C VAL A 19 -28.32 -5.79 -55.54
N PRO A 20 -27.56 -5.55 -56.62
CA PRO A 20 -26.09 -5.56 -56.54
C PRO A 20 -25.55 -4.44 -55.64
N PHE A 21 -26.21 -3.28 -55.61
CA PHE A 21 -25.79 -2.17 -54.74
C PHE A 21 -25.97 -2.52 -53.26
N ILE A 22 -27.13 -3.07 -52.88
CA ILE A 22 -27.37 -3.54 -51.50
C ILE A 22 -26.39 -4.67 -51.15
N LEU A 23 -26.21 -5.64 -52.05
CA LEU A 23 -25.30 -6.75 -51.82
C LEU A 23 -23.86 -6.25 -51.57
N GLN A 24 -23.40 -5.28 -52.36
CA GLN A 24 -22.09 -4.67 -52.20
C GLN A 24 -21.97 -3.89 -50.88
N THR A 25 -22.99 -3.14 -50.47
CA THR A 25 -22.97 -2.44 -49.17
C THR A 25 -22.94 -3.41 -47.98
N VAL A 26 -23.74 -4.48 -48.01
CA VAL A 26 -23.75 -5.51 -46.96
C VAL A 26 -22.40 -6.21 -46.91
N ALA A 27 -21.84 -6.56 -48.07
CA ALA A 27 -20.50 -7.16 -48.15
C ALA A 27 -19.43 -6.23 -47.57
N ALA A 28 -19.44 -4.94 -47.93
CA ALA A 28 -18.47 -3.96 -47.42
C ALA A 28 -18.60 -3.79 -45.89
N VAL A 29 -19.83 -3.67 -45.37
CA VAL A 29 -20.08 -3.55 -43.93
C VAL A 29 -19.66 -4.83 -43.20
N ALA A 30 -19.99 -6.00 -43.73
CA ALA A 30 -19.63 -7.29 -43.13
C ALA A 30 -18.11 -7.49 -43.06
N VAL A 31 -17.39 -7.15 -44.14
CA VAL A 31 -15.92 -7.21 -44.18
C VAL A 31 -15.31 -6.22 -43.17
N THR A 32 -15.84 -5.00 -43.11
CA THR A 32 -15.35 -3.99 -42.16
C THR A 32 -15.60 -4.42 -40.71
N ALA A 33 -16.79 -4.95 -40.40
CA ALA A 33 -17.14 -5.48 -39.09
C ALA A 33 -16.27 -6.69 -38.71
N TYR A 34 -16.02 -7.60 -39.65
CA TYR A 34 -15.16 -8.75 -39.44
C TYR A 34 -13.73 -8.34 -39.09
N PHE A 35 -13.13 -7.42 -39.87
CA PHE A 35 -11.80 -6.91 -39.57
C PHE A 35 -11.75 -6.08 -38.28
N SER A 36 -12.78 -5.28 -38.00
CA SER A 36 -12.89 -4.53 -36.75
C SER A 36 -12.90 -5.46 -35.53
N TRP A 37 -13.58 -6.61 -35.62
CA TRP A 37 -13.58 -7.59 -34.55
C TRP A 37 -12.25 -8.34 -34.44
N LEU A 38 -11.67 -8.76 -35.58
CA LEU A 38 -10.42 -9.52 -35.64
C LEU A 38 -9.24 -8.74 -35.04
N TYR A 39 -9.13 -7.45 -35.38
CA TYR A 39 -8.03 -6.61 -34.90
C TYR A 39 -8.35 -5.88 -33.58
N GLY A 40 -9.63 -5.58 -33.32
CA GLY A 40 -10.02 -4.81 -32.13
C GLY A 40 -9.69 -5.49 -30.81
N GLN A 41 -9.93 -6.81 -30.68
CA GLN A 41 -9.67 -7.49 -29.42
C GLN A 41 -8.17 -7.61 -29.08
N ALA A 42 -7.33 -7.82 -30.09
CA ALA A 42 -5.89 -7.95 -29.90
C ALA A 42 -5.28 -6.62 -29.41
N THR A 43 -5.60 -5.52 -30.10
CA THR A 43 -5.11 -4.18 -29.73
C THR A 43 -5.63 -3.73 -28.37
N VAL A 44 -6.89 -4.01 -28.03
CA VAL A 44 -7.44 -3.69 -26.71
C VAL A 44 -6.74 -4.49 -25.60
N ARG A 45 -6.45 -5.78 -25.84
CA ARG A 45 -5.76 -6.63 -24.87
C ARG A 45 -4.31 -6.18 -24.65
N GLU A 46 -3.60 -5.84 -25.72
CA GLU A 46 -2.24 -5.32 -25.64
C GLU A 46 -2.20 -4.02 -24.84
N LEU A 47 -3.06 -3.05 -25.18
CA LEU A 47 -3.18 -1.81 -24.43
C LEU A 47 -3.53 -2.03 -22.95
N ALA A 48 -4.44 -2.96 -22.65
CA ALA A 48 -4.80 -3.29 -21.27
C ALA A 48 -3.62 -3.91 -20.49
N ASN A 49 -2.83 -4.76 -21.14
CA ASN A 49 -1.63 -5.35 -20.55
C ASN A 49 -0.55 -4.29 -20.30
N ASP A 50 -0.29 -3.43 -21.28
CA ASP A 50 0.70 -2.36 -21.18
C ASP A 50 0.33 -1.37 -20.08
N LEU A 51 -0.94 -0.96 -20.02
CA LEU A 51 -1.46 -0.09 -18.95
C LEU A 51 -1.31 -0.76 -17.59
N SER A 52 -1.65 -2.05 -17.47
CA SER A 52 -1.52 -2.79 -16.20
C SER A 52 -0.06 -2.89 -15.76
N ALA A 53 0.85 -3.11 -16.71
CA ALA A 53 2.29 -3.17 -16.44
C ALA A 53 2.85 -1.81 -16.03
N GLU A 54 2.47 -0.73 -16.71
CA GLU A 54 2.89 0.64 -16.37
C GLU A 54 2.37 1.07 -14.99
N VAL A 55 1.10 0.78 -14.71
CA VAL A 55 0.51 1.03 -13.40
C VAL A 55 1.22 0.22 -12.32
N GLY A 56 1.45 -1.07 -12.55
CA GLY A 56 2.19 -1.94 -11.63
C GLY A 56 3.58 -1.39 -11.34
N ALA A 57 4.32 -0.99 -12.37
CA ALA A 57 5.66 -0.42 -12.25
C ALA A 57 5.65 0.92 -11.48
N ARG A 58 4.67 1.79 -11.72
CA ARG A 58 4.51 3.04 -10.97
C ARG A 58 4.25 2.79 -9.49
N ILE A 59 3.36 1.85 -9.17
CA ILE A 59 3.05 1.48 -7.79
C ILE A 59 4.29 0.89 -7.11
N GLU A 60 4.99 -0.03 -7.79
CA GLU A 60 6.24 -0.61 -7.28
C GLU A 60 7.28 0.47 -6.97
N GLN A 61 7.47 1.43 -7.88
CA GLN A 61 8.40 2.54 -7.70
C GLN A 61 8.04 3.41 -6.49
N GLU A 62 6.76 3.77 -6.32
CA GLU A 62 6.30 4.56 -5.17
C GLU A 62 6.49 3.78 -3.86
N LEU A 63 6.13 2.49 -3.83
CA LEU A 63 6.36 1.65 -2.66
C LEU A 63 7.85 1.52 -2.34
N GLU A 64 8.69 1.26 -3.34
CA GLU A 64 10.13 1.15 -3.15
C GLU A 64 10.71 2.44 -2.57
N HIS A 65 10.29 3.61 -3.08
CA HIS A 65 10.70 4.90 -2.55
C HIS A 65 10.33 5.06 -1.06
N HIS A 66 9.09 4.72 -0.69
CA HIS A 66 8.62 4.81 0.69
C HIS A 66 9.31 3.81 1.63
N LEU A 67 9.44 2.55 1.21
CA LEU A 67 10.11 1.50 1.98
C LEU A 67 11.59 1.82 2.19
N ASN A 68 12.29 2.28 1.15
CA ASN A 68 13.69 2.68 1.26
C ASN A 68 13.88 3.91 2.15
N THR A 69 12.94 4.86 2.13
CA THR A 69 12.97 6.03 3.01
C THR A 69 12.89 5.61 4.48
N ALA A 70 12.03 4.65 4.83
CA ALA A 70 11.92 4.12 6.20
C ALA A 70 13.25 3.51 6.69
N MET A 71 13.89 2.70 5.84
CA MET A 71 15.21 2.11 6.15
C MET A 71 16.29 3.18 6.28
N MET A 72 16.29 4.21 5.42
CA MET A 72 17.24 5.31 5.46
C MET A 72 17.12 6.13 6.76
N ILE A 73 15.90 6.39 7.22
CA ILE A 73 15.65 7.10 8.49
C ILE A 73 16.21 6.30 9.67
N ASN A 74 15.98 4.99 9.70
CA ASN A 74 16.57 4.13 10.71
C ASN A 74 18.10 4.17 10.68
N GLN A 75 18.71 4.11 9.49
CA GLN A 75 20.17 4.21 9.36
C GLN A 75 20.69 5.54 9.91
N VAL A 76 20.06 6.67 9.58
CA VAL A 76 20.41 7.99 10.11
C VAL A 76 20.31 8.03 11.63
N ASN A 77 19.29 7.40 12.21
CA ASN A 77 19.10 7.35 13.65
C ASN A 77 20.14 6.48 14.35
N VAL A 78 20.45 5.32 13.77
CA VAL A 78 21.54 4.45 14.24
C VAL A 78 22.86 5.20 14.22
N ASP A 79 23.18 5.87 13.11
CA ASP A 79 24.40 6.64 12.96
C ASP A 79 24.48 7.79 13.98
N ALA A 80 23.38 8.51 14.20
CA ALA A 80 23.31 9.58 15.20
C ALA A 80 23.56 9.05 16.63
N SER A 81 23.00 7.88 16.98
CA SER A 81 23.25 7.23 18.27
C SER A 81 24.68 6.72 18.40
N THR A 82 25.22 6.05 17.38
CA THR A 82 26.58 5.49 17.39
C THR A 82 27.65 6.59 17.42
N LEU A 83 27.42 7.70 16.72
CA LEU A 83 28.31 8.86 16.71
C LEU A 83 28.14 9.78 17.93
N ASN A 84 27.20 9.47 18.84
CA ASN A 84 26.89 10.26 20.03
C ASN A 84 26.43 11.69 19.70
N LEU A 85 25.77 11.86 18.54
CA LEU A 85 25.06 13.07 18.17
C LEU A 85 23.67 13.12 18.83
N LEU A 86 23.15 11.95 19.21
CA LEU A 86 21.90 11.77 19.94
C LEU A 86 22.16 10.88 21.17
N ASP A 87 21.85 11.39 22.35
CA ASP A 87 21.88 10.59 23.58
C ASP A 87 20.62 9.70 23.63
N SER A 88 20.78 8.43 23.29
CA SER A 88 19.71 7.43 23.32
C SER A 88 19.31 6.99 24.74
N THR A 89 19.97 7.49 25.78
CA THR A 89 19.61 7.27 27.17
C THR A 89 18.72 8.39 27.74
N ASP A 90 18.73 9.57 27.10
CA ASP A 90 17.83 10.67 27.44
C ASP A 90 16.55 10.58 26.61
N ALA A 91 15.45 10.18 27.26
CA ALA A 91 14.14 10.08 26.65
C ALA A 91 13.67 11.41 26.03
N SER A 92 14.02 12.56 26.63
CA SER A 92 13.61 13.88 26.13
C SER A 92 14.38 14.26 24.86
N ALA A 93 15.65 13.86 24.77
CA ALA A 93 16.46 14.05 23.57
C ALA A 93 15.93 13.20 22.40
N VAL A 94 15.61 11.93 22.66
CA VAL A 94 15.01 11.02 21.67
C VAL A 94 13.66 11.55 21.19
N GLU A 95 12.78 11.97 22.09
CA GLU A 95 11.49 12.57 21.73
C GLU A 95 11.65 13.78 20.82
N SER A 96 12.50 14.74 21.21
CA SER A 96 12.72 15.96 20.42
C SER A 96 13.26 15.65 19.03
N HIS A 97 14.15 14.64 18.94
CA HIS A 97 14.67 14.14 17.68
C HIS A 97 13.58 13.52 16.80
N LEU A 98 12.72 12.66 17.37
CA LEU A 98 11.61 12.03 16.67
C LEU A 98 10.58 13.06 16.15
N ILE A 99 10.21 14.05 16.97
CA ILE A 99 9.30 15.13 16.57
C ILE A 99 9.88 15.90 15.37
N ASN A 100 11.15 16.27 15.43
CA ASN A 100 11.82 17.01 14.37
C ASN A 100 11.90 16.19 13.06
N GLN A 101 12.19 14.89 13.15
CA GLN A 101 12.20 14.02 11.97
C GLN A 101 10.81 13.83 11.37
N LEU A 102 9.80 13.53 12.19
CA LEU A 102 8.46 13.27 11.70
C LEU A 102 7.83 14.50 11.02
N GLN A 103 8.20 15.71 11.45
CA GLN A 103 7.80 16.95 10.78
C GLN A 103 8.48 17.15 9.40
N LYS A 104 9.69 16.62 9.20
CA LYS A 104 10.45 16.73 7.94
C LYS A 104 10.07 15.66 6.94
N PHE A 105 9.82 14.45 7.43
CA PHE A 105 9.43 13.31 6.61
C PHE A 105 7.92 13.16 6.61
N ALA A 106 7.24 14.05 5.88
CA ALA A 106 5.79 14.02 5.73
C ALA A 106 5.27 12.66 5.21
N ASN A 107 6.12 11.84 4.59
CA ASN A 107 5.74 10.56 3.99
C ASN A 107 5.81 9.38 4.98
N VAL A 108 6.18 9.62 6.23
CA VAL A 108 6.31 8.61 7.28
C VAL A 108 5.14 8.71 8.24
N SER A 109 4.42 7.62 8.46
CA SER A 109 3.31 7.61 9.42
C SER A 109 3.81 7.72 10.86
N THR A 110 4.94 7.07 11.15
CA THR A 110 5.30 6.79 12.53
C THR A 110 6.78 6.56 12.71
N LEU A 111 7.33 7.01 13.83
CA LEU A 111 8.70 6.73 14.25
C LEU A 111 8.73 6.29 15.71
N TYR A 112 9.64 5.39 16.06
CA TYR A 112 9.81 4.97 17.45
C TYR A 112 11.22 4.53 17.80
N PHE A 113 11.46 4.49 19.11
CA PHE A 113 12.70 4.02 19.72
C PHE A 113 12.38 3.12 20.90
N VAL A 114 13.10 2.00 21.02
CA VAL A 114 13.10 1.13 22.19
C VAL A 114 14.53 0.90 22.64
N ASN A 115 14.83 0.98 23.93
CA ASN A 115 16.11 0.52 24.47
C ASN A 115 15.97 -0.78 25.29
N GLN A 116 17.12 -1.35 25.69
CA GLN A 116 17.17 -2.56 26.51
C GLN A 116 16.55 -2.45 27.92
N ASP A 117 16.29 -1.23 28.41
CA ASP A 117 15.59 -0.99 29.69
C ASP A 117 14.07 -0.89 29.49
N SER A 118 13.60 -1.18 28.28
CA SER A 118 12.21 -1.02 27.83
C SER A 118 11.70 0.42 27.89
N THR A 119 12.62 1.40 27.87
CA THR A 119 12.25 2.77 27.53
C THR A 119 11.74 2.75 26.11
N TYR A 120 10.53 3.26 25.92
CA TYR A 120 9.85 3.26 24.64
C TYR A 120 9.25 4.62 24.37
N ILE A 121 9.53 5.14 23.19
CA ILE A 121 8.96 6.38 22.68
C ILE A 121 8.46 6.12 21.28
N TRP A 122 7.20 6.44 21.04
CA TRP A 122 6.54 6.27 19.76
C TRP A 122 5.77 7.53 19.42
N LEU A 123 5.87 7.95 18.16
CA LEU A 123 5.26 9.15 17.66
C LEU A 123 4.65 8.85 16.29
N GLY A 124 3.35 9.08 16.14
CA GLY A 124 2.62 8.81 14.91
C GLY A 124 1.56 9.84 14.58
N TRP A 125 1.33 10.05 13.29
CA TRP A 125 0.19 10.83 12.81
C TRP A 125 -1.10 10.03 12.96
N ASN A 126 -2.20 10.71 13.31
CA ASN A 126 -3.53 10.14 13.12
C ASN A 126 -3.84 10.00 11.61
N ALA A 127 -4.87 9.22 11.26
CA ALA A 127 -5.25 8.95 9.87
C ALA A 127 -5.51 10.23 9.04
N SER A 128 -6.00 11.31 9.66
CA SER A 128 -6.25 12.59 8.99
C SER A 128 -5.02 13.51 8.91
N ARG A 129 -3.88 13.13 9.50
CA ARG A 129 -2.64 13.92 9.59
C ARG A 129 -2.84 15.33 10.17
N THR A 130 -3.77 15.45 11.11
CA THR A 130 -4.09 16.72 11.78
C THR A 130 -3.57 16.76 13.22
N ALA A 131 -3.27 15.59 13.79
CA ALA A 131 -2.74 15.46 15.14
C ALA A 131 -1.70 14.34 15.21
N LEU A 132 -0.77 14.48 16.15
CA LEU A 132 0.23 13.48 16.49
C LEU A 132 -0.16 12.81 17.80
N THR A 133 0.05 11.51 17.90
CA THR A 133 0.00 10.79 19.17
C THR A 133 1.42 10.50 19.60
N LEU A 134 1.77 10.93 20.80
CA LEU A 134 3.04 10.65 21.46
C LEU A 134 2.77 9.63 22.57
N PHE A 135 3.41 8.48 22.49
CA PHE A 135 3.41 7.46 23.53
C PHE A 135 4.79 7.41 24.18
N LYS A 136 4.83 7.30 25.51
CA LYS A 136 6.06 7.09 26.27
C LYS A 136 5.87 6.05 27.37
N ARG A 137 6.91 5.24 27.55
CA ARG A 137 7.15 4.46 28.76
C ARG A 137 8.63 4.59 29.11
N ASP A 138 8.95 5.11 30.27
CA ASP A 138 10.36 5.32 30.64
C ASP A 138 11.05 4.00 31.01
N ARG A 139 10.32 3.09 31.68
CA ARG A 139 10.79 1.77 32.10
C ARG A 139 9.64 0.76 32.14
N VAL A 140 9.94 -0.53 32.07
CA VAL A 140 8.93 -1.61 32.05
C VAL A 140 7.99 -1.63 33.27
N ASP A 141 8.46 -1.15 34.42
CA ASP A 141 7.74 -1.12 35.69
C ASP A 141 6.86 0.13 35.89
N GLN A 142 6.92 1.09 34.96
CA GLN A 142 6.13 2.32 35.01
C GLN A 142 4.94 2.26 34.06
N ALA A 143 3.84 2.88 34.48
CA ALA A 143 2.65 3.01 33.64
C ALA A 143 2.98 3.83 32.36
N PRO A 144 2.50 3.40 31.19
CA PRO A 144 2.66 4.17 29.96
C PRO A 144 1.87 5.47 30.04
N ARG A 145 2.35 6.47 29.31
CA ARG A 145 1.71 7.78 29.19
C ARG A 145 1.59 8.13 27.72
N ALA A 146 0.45 8.72 27.35
CA ALA A 146 0.22 9.15 25.99
C ALA A 146 -0.35 10.57 25.94
N TRP A 147 -0.04 11.28 24.86
CA TRP A 147 -0.51 12.63 24.60
C TRP A 147 -0.97 12.75 23.15
N LEU A 148 -2.06 13.48 22.94
CA LEU A 148 -2.46 13.98 21.64
C LEU A 148 -1.89 15.39 21.46
N ILE A 149 -1.07 15.57 20.43
CA ILE A 149 -0.47 16.85 20.06
C ILE A 149 -1.23 17.39 18.84
N GLN A 150 -1.98 18.47 19.02
CA GLN A 150 -2.78 19.10 17.96
C GLN A 150 -2.63 20.62 18.01
N ALA A 151 -2.32 21.24 16.86
CA ALA A 151 -2.14 22.69 16.74
C ALA A 151 -1.15 23.30 17.78
N GLY A 152 -0.09 22.55 18.12
CA GLY A 152 0.94 22.97 19.09
C GLY A 152 0.56 22.75 20.56
N ASN A 153 -0.67 22.31 20.86
CA ASN A 153 -1.09 21.93 22.20
C ASN A 153 -0.88 20.44 22.44
N SER A 154 -0.39 20.07 23.62
CA SER A 154 -0.26 18.69 24.07
C SER A 154 -1.34 18.37 25.11
N ILE A 155 -2.22 17.42 24.80
CA ILE A 155 -3.35 17.01 25.61
C ILE A 155 -3.05 15.60 26.14
N PRO A 156 -2.90 15.39 27.46
CA PRO A 156 -2.68 14.06 28.01
C PRO A 156 -3.91 13.18 27.78
N LEU A 157 -3.68 11.94 27.36
CA LEU A 157 -4.73 10.93 27.24
C LEU A 157 -4.95 10.23 28.59
N PRO A 158 -6.17 9.73 28.86
CA PRO A 158 -6.47 8.89 30.02
C PRO A 158 -5.53 7.67 30.11
N ALA A 159 -5.27 7.19 31.33
CA ALA A 159 -4.35 6.08 31.55
C ALA A 159 -4.81 4.80 30.85
N GLU A 160 -6.12 4.54 30.82
CA GLU A 160 -6.71 3.38 30.15
C GLU A 160 -6.46 3.41 28.64
N GLU A 161 -6.52 4.61 28.03
CA GLU A 161 -6.22 4.80 26.62
C GLU A 161 -4.72 4.65 26.35
N ALA A 162 -3.86 5.22 27.21
CA ALA A 162 -2.42 5.01 27.11
C ALA A 162 -2.04 3.53 27.21
N ILE A 163 -2.65 2.75 28.10
CA ILE A 163 -2.42 1.30 28.20
C ILE A 163 -2.91 0.57 26.94
N ALA A 164 -4.06 0.97 26.39
CA ALA A 164 -4.59 0.36 25.17
C ALA A 164 -3.74 0.64 23.91
N LEU A 165 -2.92 1.69 23.94
CA LEU A 165 -1.98 2.07 22.89
C LEU A 165 -0.62 1.35 23.00
N GLU A 166 -0.41 0.52 24.01
CA GLU A 166 0.88 -0.14 24.21
C GLU A 166 1.19 -1.10 23.04
N PRO A 167 2.27 -0.85 22.29
CA PRO A 167 2.52 -1.60 21.06
C PRO A 167 3.28 -2.88 21.32
N THR A 168 3.21 -3.78 20.33
CA THR A 168 4.05 -4.97 20.28
C THR A 168 5.48 -4.55 19.93
N LEU A 169 6.45 -4.86 20.79
CA LEU A 169 7.85 -4.49 20.55
C LEU A 169 8.57 -5.55 19.71
N GLN A 170 9.14 -5.15 18.57
CA GLN A 170 9.95 -6.02 17.71
C GLN A 170 11.41 -6.13 18.18
N PHE A 171 11.68 -5.92 19.47
CA PHE A 171 13.05 -5.84 20.00
C PHE A 171 13.83 -7.14 19.80
N GLU A 172 13.32 -8.25 20.32
CA GLU A 172 14.01 -9.55 20.28
C GLU A 172 14.17 -10.10 18.85
N THR A 173 13.26 -9.78 17.95
CA THR A 173 13.33 -10.19 16.53
C THR A 173 14.28 -9.31 15.71
N THR A 174 14.61 -8.11 16.19
CA THR A 174 15.47 -7.14 15.48
C THR A 174 16.93 -7.24 15.92
N ILE A 175 17.19 -7.32 17.23
CA ILE A 175 18.55 -7.25 17.81
C ILE A 175 19.59 -8.21 17.20
N PRO A 176 19.24 -9.44 16.75
CA PRO A 176 20.21 -10.32 16.10
C PRO A 176 20.79 -9.79 14.78
N PHE A 177 20.17 -8.79 14.16
CA PHE A 177 20.54 -8.27 12.85
C PHE A 177 21.21 -6.89 12.95
N GLN A 178 22.31 -6.69 12.20
CA GLN A 178 23.01 -5.41 12.14
C GLN A 178 22.49 -4.45 11.05
N ARG A 179 21.50 -4.90 10.28
CA ARG A 179 20.87 -4.14 9.19
C ARG A 179 19.39 -3.94 9.50
N SER A 180 18.76 -3.02 8.75
CA SER A 180 17.31 -2.88 8.79
C SER A 180 16.59 -4.20 8.47
N VAL A 181 15.55 -4.52 9.25
CA VAL A 181 14.69 -5.71 9.14
C VAL A 181 13.25 -5.27 8.99
N TRP A 182 12.53 -5.90 8.06
CA TRP A 182 11.09 -5.72 7.92
C TRP A 182 10.33 -6.71 8.77
N HIS A 183 9.33 -6.23 9.50
CA HIS A 183 8.40 -7.04 10.27
C HIS A 183 7.03 -7.10 9.60
N ASP A 184 6.37 -8.22 9.83
CA ASP A 184 5.05 -8.50 9.30
C ASP A 184 3.99 -7.53 9.81
N ALA A 185 2.86 -7.49 9.09
CA ALA A 185 1.72 -6.66 9.44
C ALA A 185 1.25 -6.99 10.86
N HIS A 186 1.25 -5.98 11.73
CA HIS A 186 0.77 -6.10 13.10
C HIS A 186 -0.05 -4.88 13.47
N SER A 187 -0.77 -4.98 14.57
CA SER A 187 -1.59 -3.90 15.09
C SER A 187 -0.95 -3.38 16.37
N ALA A 188 -0.84 -2.06 16.49
CA ALA A 188 -0.48 -1.41 17.75
C ALA A 188 -1.65 -1.42 18.75
N GLN A 189 -2.87 -1.75 18.32
CA GLN A 189 -4.09 -1.71 19.13
C GLN A 189 -5.03 -2.91 18.88
N PRO A 190 -5.93 -3.28 19.80
CA PRO A 190 -7.04 -4.17 19.52
C PRO A 190 -8.05 -3.63 18.49
N GLN A 191 -8.00 -2.33 18.16
CA GLN A 191 -8.92 -1.69 17.22
C GLN A 191 -8.21 -0.88 16.11
N ARG A 192 -7.74 -1.64 15.10
CA ARG A 192 -7.96 -1.43 13.64
C ARG A 192 -6.86 -0.87 12.74
N GLU A 193 -5.83 -0.16 13.19
CA GLU A 193 -4.76 0.26 12.27
C GLU A 193 -3.62 -0.77 12.21
N LEU A 194 -3.32 -1.23 10.99
CA LEU A 194 -2.26 -2.19 10.73
C LEU A 194 -1.04 -1.49 10.18
N PHE A 195 0.12 -1.98 10.59
CA PHE A 195 1.41 -1.44 10.21
C PHE A 195 2.37 -2.55 9.79
N ILE A 196 3.23 -2.23 8.83
CA ILE A 196 4.50 -2.93 8.65
C ILE A 196 5.60 -2.04 9.23
N SER A 197 6.61 -2.65 9.86
CA SER A 197 7.70 -1.87 10.48
C SER A 197 9.03 -2.22 9.86
N ALA A 198 9.81 -1.20 9.51
CA ALA A 198 11.24 -1.33 9.34
C ALA A 198 11.90 -1.03 10.68
N THR A 199 12.74 -1.92 11.18
CA THR A 199 13.51 -1.67 12.41
C THR A 199 14.99 -1.91 12.19
N GLN A 200 15.83 -1.23 12.96
CA GLN A 200 17.26 -1.43 12.95
C GLN A 200 17.84 -1.42 14.34
N ALA A 201 18.62 -2.44 14.66
CA ALA A 201 19.34 -2.52 15.91
C ALA A 201 20.47 -1.51 15.96
N MET A 202 20.70 -0.94 17.14
CA MET A 202 21.82 -0.07 17.43
C MET A 202 22.51 -0.47 18.72
N LYS A 203 23.78 -0.07 18.84
CA LYS A 203 24.50 -0.01 20.11
C LYS A 203 25.02 1.40 20.28
N ASP A 204 24.77 2.00 21.44
CA ASP A 204 25.39 3.28 21.79
C ASP A 204 26.85 3.08 22.19
N ARG A 205 27.57 4.18 22.47
CA ARG A 205 28.97 4.12 22.90
C ARG A 205 29.20 3.40 24.23
N GLN A 206 28.17 3.32 25.07
CA GLN A 206 28.22 2.60 26.34
C GLN A 206 27.93 1.10 26.15
N GLY A 207 27.67 0.66 24.92
CA GLY A 207 27.33 -0.72 24.57
C GLY A 207 25.88 -1.09 24.86
N ARG A 208 25.01 -0.13 25.22
CA ARG A 208 23.60 -0.38 25.47
C ARG A 208 22.90 -0.64 24.13
N ARG A 209 22.02 -1.64 24.12
CA ARG A 209 21.28 -2.03 22.92
C ARG A 209 19.95 -1.28 22.81
N GLY A 210 19.56 -1.02 21.58
CA GLY A 210 18.30 -0.37 21.24
C GLY A 210 17.85 -0.72 19.84
N ILE A 211 16.62 -0.38 19.50
CA ILE A 211 16.09 -0.43 18.14
C ILE A 211 15.49 0.94 17.79
N TRP A 212 15.76 1.36 16.57
CA TRP A 212 14.99 2.40 15.89
C TRP A 212 13.97 1.72 15.00
N GLY A 213 12.79 2.31 14.87
CA GLY A 213 11.76 1.79 13.99
C GLY A 213 10.94 2.86 13.30
N VAL A 214 10.46 2.49 12.13
CA VAL A 214 9.55 3.28 11.29
C VAL A 214 8.37 2.38 10.93
N ASP A 215 7.17 2.81 11.30
CA ASP A 215 5.94 2.11 10.91
C ASP A 215 5.35 2.76 9.66
N ILE A 216 4.90 1.91 8.73
CA ILE A 216 4.13 2.30 7.55
C ILE A 216 2.72 1.73 7.71
N SER A 217 1.74 2.62 7.76
CA SER A 217 0.31 2.26 7.85
C SER A 217 -0.16 1.55 6.57
N ILE A 218 -0.88 0.44 6.74
CA ILE A 218 -1.56 -0.24 5.64
C ILE A 218 -2.64 0.64 5.02
N ASP A 219 -3.27 1.53 5.80
CA ASP A 219 -4.23 2.49 5.26
C ASP A 219 -3.55 3.57 4.40
N TYR A 220 -2.30 3.94 4.71
CA TYR A 220 -1.49 4.76 3.81
C TYR A 220 -1.20 4.03 2.49
N ILE A 221 -0.80 2.75 2.56
CA ILE A 221 -0.55 1.93 1.35
C ILE A 221 -1.83 1.84 0.50
N LYS A 222 -3.00 1.63 1.11
CA LYS A 222 -4.28 1.63 0.39
C LYS A 222 -4.58 2.98 -0.25
N ALA A 223 -4.35 4.08 0.46
CA ALA A 223 -4.54 5.42 -0.10
C ALA A 223 -3.65 5.60 -1.33
N LEU A 224 -2.39 5.15 -1.29
CA LEU A 224 -1.50 5.14 -2.45
C LEU A 224 -2.07 4.29 -3.60
N LEU A 225 -2.56 3.08 -3.32
CA LEU A 225 -3.20 2.23 -4.33
C LEU A 225 -4.42 2.90 -4.98
N ASN A 226 -5.17 3.71 -4.23
CA ASN A 226 -6.33 4.44 -4.74
C ASN A 226 -5.98 5.66 -5.61
N THR A 227 -4.76 6.19 -5.52
CA THR A 227 -4.34 7.33 -6.37
C THR A 227 -4.09 6.94 -7.82
N THR A 228 -4.03 5.64 -8.12
CA THR A 228 -3.80 5.16 -9.48
C THR A 228 -5.13 4.78 -10.11
N GLU A 229 -5.73 5.67 -10.90
CA GLU A 229 -6.97 5.37 -11.64
C GLU A 229 -6.71 4.29 -12.70
N ILE A 230 -7.27 3.09 -12.52
CA ILE A 230 -7.22 1.99 -13.50
C ILE A 230 -8.62 1.84 -14.12
N GLY A 231 -9.12 2.90 -14.75
CA GLY A 231 -10.47 2.94 -15.31
C GLY A 231 -11.57 2.59 -14.30
N GLU A 232 -12.80 2.37 -14.77
CA GLU A 232 -13.97 2.16 -13.89
C GLU A 232 -14.00 0.80 -13.16
N ALA A 233 -13.24 -0.19 -13.62
CA ALA A 233 -13.32 -1.58 -13.14
C ALA A 233 -11.97 -2.19 -12.70
N GLY A 234 -10.86 -1.47 -12.86
CA GLY A 234 -9.54 -1.99 -12.48
C GLY A 234 -9.34 -2.01 -10.97
N GLN A 235 -8.57 -2.99 -10.50
CA GLN A 235 -8.26 -3.17 -9.08
C GLN A 235 -6.79 -3.51 -8.89
N VAL A 236 -6.20 -3.01 -7.81
CA VAL A 236 -4.82 -3.30 -7.43
C VAL A 236 -4.83 -4.09 -6.13
N PHE A 237 -3.94 -5.08 -6.08
CA PHE A 237 -3.67 -5.86 -4.89
C PHE A 237 -2.15 -5.94 -4.67
N ILE A 238 -1.72 -5.81 -3.42
CA ILE A 238 -0.37 -6.13 -3.00
C ILE A 238 -0.43 -7.47 -2.28
N LEU A 239 0.29 -8.45 -2.82
CA LEU A 239 0.39 -9.79 -2.27
C LEU A 239 1.80 -10.03 -1.78
N ARG A 240 1.91 -10.78 -0.69
CA ARG A 240 3.17 -11.40 -0.29
C ARG A 240 3.50 -12.56 -1.22
N ALA A 241 4.79 -12.93 -1.31
CA ALA A 241 5.26 -14.06 -2.11
C ALA A 241 4.58 -15.41 -1.76
N ASN A 242 4.06 -15.57 -0.55
CA ASN A 242 3.30 -16.76 -0.12
C ASN A 242 1.80 -16.71 -0.50
N GLY A 243 1.33 -15.62 -1.12
CA GLY A 243 -0.05 -15.41 -1.55
C GLY A 243 -0.94 -14.65 -0.57
N ASP A 244 -0.41 -14.15 0.55
CA ASP A 244 -1.18 -13.38 1.52
C ASP A 244 -1.47 -11.95 1.03
N LEU A 245 -2.72 -11.50 1.17
CA LEU A 245 -3.10 -10.12 0.86
C LEU A 245 -2.56 -9.14 1.90
N ILE A 246 -1.81 -8.15 1.43
CA ILE A 246 -1.29 -7.04 2.25
C ILE A 246 -2.21 -5.82 2.14
N ALA A 247 -2.59 -5.43 0.91
CA ALA A 247 -3.45 -4.29 0.65
C ALA A 247 -4.25 -4.46 -0.66
N SER A 248 -5.40 -3.80 -0.74
CA SER A 248 -6.26 -3.74 -1.93
C SER A 248 -6.82 -2.33 -2.12
N SER A 249 -7.01 -1.90 -3.37
CA SER A 249 -7.69 -0.64 -3.72
C SER A 249 -9.22 -0.70 -3.58
N SER A 250 -9.82 -1.90 -3.55
CA SER A 250 -11.28 -2.11 -3.58
C SER A 250 -11.84 -2.75 -2.31
N GLU A 251 -11.06 -3.56 -1.59
CA GLU A 251 -11.49 -4.25 -0.37
C GLU A 251 -10.95 -3.59 0.92
N PRO A 252 -11.69 -3.63 2.04
CA PRO A 252 -11.15 -3.24 3.34
C PRO A 252 -9.97 -4.13 3.73
N ALA A 253 -8.92 -3.53 4.31
CA ALA A 253 -7.68 -4.22 4.72
C ALA A 253 -8.00 -5.50 5.51
N PRO A 254 -7.28 -6.61 5.23
CA PRO A 254 -7.46 -7.83 5.99
C PRO A 254 -7.15 -7.57 7.45
N ARG A 255 -8.12 -7.82 8.35
CA ARG A 255 -7.89 -7.72 9.79
C ARG A 255 -7.09 -8.94 10.25
N PRO A 256 -6.12 -8.80 11.16
CA PRO A 256 -5.44 -9.95 11.74
C PRO A 256 -6.50 -10.85 12.35
N ALA A 257 -6.60 -12.05 11.82
CA ALA A 257 -7.49 -13.05 12.36
C ALA A 257 -7.02 -13.35 13.79
N THR A 258 -7.94 -13.36 14.75
CA THR A 258 -7.68 -13.83 16.11
C THR A 258 -7.33 -15.33 16.16
N GLN A 259 -7.17 -15.99 15.00
CA GLN A 259 -6.72 -17.38 14.79
C GLN A 259 -5.89 -17.49 13.49
N PRO A 260 -4.91 -18.40 13.37
CA PRO A 260 -3.94 -18.48 12.25
C PRO A 260 -4.53 -18.88 10.89
N SER A 261 -5.84 -18.88 10.73
CA SER A 261 -6.49 -19.34 9.51
C SER A 261 -7.69 -18.44 9.26
N LEU A 262 -7.52 -17.44 8.40
CA LEU A 262 -8.53 -16.87 7.49
C LEU A 262 -7.99 -15.58 6.84
N LEU A 263 -6.83 -15.67 6.19
CA LEU A 263 -6.58 -14.81 5.03
C LEU A 263 -7.36 -15.45 3.87
N ARG A 264 -8.51 -14.86 3.57
CA ARG A 264 -9.40 -15.29 2.50
C ARG A 264 -8.61 -15.17 1.20
N ARG A 265 -8.12 -16.30 0.67
CA ARG A 265 -7.61 -16.39 -0.70
C ARG A 265 -8.69 -15.80 -1.61
N LEU A 266 -8.40 -14.67 -2.24
CA LEU A 266 -9.17 -14.19 -3.37
C LEU A 266 -8.85 -15.12 -4.54
N THR A 267 -9.48 -16.29 -4.57
CA THR A 267 -9.59 -17.08 -5.80
C THR A 267 -10.46 -16.26 -6.75
N GLY A 268 -9.85 -15.76 -7.83
CA GLY A 268 -10.54 -15.03 -8.88
C GLY A 268 -11.77 -15.80 -9.34
N GLN A 269 -12.95 -15.29 -9.01
CA GLN A 269 -14.18 -15.66 -9.67
C GLN A 269 -14.33 -14.69 -10.84
N THR A 270 -13.98 -15.15 -12.03
CA THR A 270 -14.51 -14.60 -13.27
C THR A 270 -15.97 -15.02 -13.41
N PRO A 271 -16.87 -14.16 -13.90
CA PRO A 271 -18.16 -14.61 -14.44
C PRO A 271 -17.97 -15.49 -15.69
#